data_AF-A0A667ZBJ6-F1
#
_entry.id   AF-A0A667ZBJ6-F1
#
_cell.length_a   1.000
_cell.length_b   1.000
_cell.length_c   1.000
_cell.angle_alpha   90.00
_cell.angle_beta   90.00
_cell.angle_gamma   90.00
#
_symmetry.space_group_name_H-M   'P 1'
#
loop_
_entity.id
_entity.type
_entity.pdbx_description
1 polymer ?
#
loop_
_entity_poly.entity_id
_entity_poly.type
_entity_poly.pdbx_seq_one_letter_code
_entity_poly.pdbx_strand_id
1 'polypeptide(L)'
;MEQISDYLCMYKKHIFPIGFTTAEYIDSLQSFEICDSDIFLVTYAKSGTIWTQNIIISILEQDTDLPAYPNNSRQMPWLECGVGNEDYSVRPSPRLFTSHLTPTLLPSVGGSSWFDHIREWHSKRDQYNILFLTYEEMVLVRFNSAGLMVSSGDFLGPFMVDQIVEKTTFKNMKNDPKANYQFLPKEIFKGQFLRKGKIGDWKNTFTVAQSERFDQILQERLGDMGLKFIWDTELPPQP
;
A
#
# COMPACT_ATOMS: atom_id res chain seq x y z
N MET A 1 0.15 11.46 -22.23
CA MET A 1 -0.98 11.00 -21.39
C MET A 1 -2.20 11.86 -21.72
N GLU A 2 -3.39 11.29 -21.82
CA GLU A 2 -4.65 12.00 -22.12
C GLU A 2 -5.16 12.68 -20.86
N GLN A 3 -5.48 13.98 -20.87
CA GLN A 3 -6.01 14.64 -19.67
C GLN A 3 -7.50 14.31 -19.47
N ILE A 4 -7.90 13.88 -18.27
CA ILE A 4 -9.31 13.58 -17.92
C ILE A 4 -9.90 14.71 -17.06
N SER A 5 -9.10 15.33 -16.21
CA SER A 5 -9.49 16.46 -15.36
C SER A 5 -8.30 17.37 -15.06
N ASP A 6 -8.50 18.42 -14.27
CA ASP A 6 -7.43 19.33 -13.82
C ASP A 6 -6.36 18.63 -12.96
N TYR A 7 -6.66 17.43 -12.45
CA TYR A 7 -5.78 16.70 -11.53
C TYR A 7 -5.40 15.31 -12.03
N LEU A 8 -6.07 14.79 -13.06
CA LEU A 8 -5.96 13.41 -13.50
C LEU A 8 -5.71 13.29 -15.00
N CYS A 9 -4.83 12.38 -15.38
CA CYS A 9 -4.62 11.96 -16.76
C CYS A 9 -4.80 10.45 -16.92
N MET A 10 -5.25 10.03 -18.09
CA MET A 10 -5.31 8.65 -18.54
C MET A 10 -4.06 8.27 -19.32
N TYR A 11 -3.54 7.09 -19.04
CA TYR A 11 -2.57 6.45 -19.92
C TYR A 11 -2.76 4.94 -19.88
N LYS A 12 -2.82 4.30 -21.06
CA LYS A 12 -3.11 2.87 -21.22
C LYS A 12 -4.31 2.37 -20.38
N LYS A 13 -5.41 3.15 -20.39
CA LYS A 13 -6.66 2.92 -19.62
C LYS A 13 -6.54 3.05 -18.10
N HIS A 14 -5.48 3.65 -17.60
CA HIS A 14 -5.26 3.88 -16.18
C HIS A 14 -5.18 5.34 -15.83
N ILE A 15 -5.59 5.68 -14.60
CA ILE A 15 -5.71 7.04 -14.11
C ILE A 15 -4.52 7.38 -13.21
N PHE A 16 -3.79 8.42 -13.57
CA PHE A 16 -2.65 8.96 -12.83
C PHE A 16 -2.91 10.39 -12.39
N PRO A 17 -2.43 10.81 -11.20
CA PRO A 17 -2.35 12.22 -10.86
C PRO A 17 -1.38 12.97 -11.79
N ILE A 18 -1.79 14.14 -12.26
CA ILE A 18 -0.95 14.98 -13.13
C ILE A 18 0.31 15.41 -12.38
N GLY A 19 1.45 15.37 -13.06
CA GLY A 19 2.74 15.82 -12.52
C GLY A 19 3.47 14.78 -11.67
N PHE A 20 2.87 13.62 -11.41
CA PHE A 20 3.53 12.54 -10.69
C PHE A 20 4.30 11.58 -11.60
N THR A 21 4.04 11.57 -12.91
CA THR A 21 4.67 10.61 -13.81
C THR A 21 4.57 11.07 -15.27
N THR A 22 5.27 10.38 -16.18
CA THR A 22 5.21 10.62 -17.63
C THR A 22 4.93 9.32 -18.39
N ALA A 23 4.44 9.42 -19.63
CA ALA A 23 4.19 8.25 -20.45
C ALA A 23 5.49 7.46 -20.70
N GLU A 24 6.59 8.17 -20.94
CA GLU A 24 7.91 7.62 -21.20
C GLU A 24 8.46 6.87 -20.00
N TYR A 25 8.33 7.44 -18.80
CA TYR A 25 8.77 6.77 -17.57
C TYR A 25 7.93 5.52 -17.29
N ILE A 26 6.62 5.65 -17.44
CA ILE A 26 5.70 4.54 -17.25
C ILE A 26 5.95 3.40 -18.24
N ASP A 27 6.31 3.73 -19.49
CA ASP A 27 6.72 2.74 -20.48
C ASP A 27 8.09 2.13 -20.17
N SER A 28 9.04 2.89 -19.63
CA SER A 28 10.35 2.37 -19.26
C SER A 28 10.30 1.36 -18.11
N LEU A 29 9.24 1.40 -17.28
CA LEU A 29 9.03 0.39 -16.26
C LEU A 29 8.97 -1.02 -16.86
N GLN A 30 8.51 -1.21 -18.12
CA GLN A 30 8.47 -2.52 -18.79
C GLN A 30 9.79 -3.28 -18.81
N SER A 31 10.90 -2.55 -18.77
CA SER A 31 12.26 -3.11 -18.69
C SER A 31 12.86 -3.05 -17.28
N PHE A 32 12.05 -2.79 -16.26
CA PHE A 32 12.50 -2.73 -14.87
C PHE A 32 12.95 -4.12 -14.41
N GLU A 33 14.22 -4.22 -14.03
CA GLU A 33 14.81 -5.45 -13.52
C GLU A 33 14.47 -5.65 -12.05
N ILE A 34 13.74 -6.73 -11.77
CA ILE A 34 13.39 -7.17 -10.42
C ILE A 34 14.47 -8.14 -9.93
N CYS A 35 14.91 -7.97 -8.68
CA CYS A 35 15.81 -8.88 -8.00
C CYS A 35 15.06 -9.75 -6.98
N ASP A 36 15.56 -10.95 -6.70
CA ASP A 36 14.93 -11.89 -5.76
C ASP A 36 14.80 -11.32 -4.33
N SER A 37 15.68 -10.39 -3.95
CA SER A 37 15.65 -9.71 -2.66
C SER A 37 14.73 -8.49 -2.59
N ASP A 38 14.07 -8.13 -3.70
CA ASP A 38 13.21 -6.93 -3.72
C ASP A 38 11.93 -7.16 -2.92
N ILE A 39 11.52 -6.14 -2.17
CA ILE A 39 10.29 -6.16 -1.38
C ILE A 39 9.32 -5.13 -1.95
N PHE A 40 8.18 -5.63 -2.44
CA PHE A 40 7.11 -4.81 -2.98
C PHE A 40 5.95 -4.70 -1.99
N LEU A 41 5.58 -3.47 -1.66
CA LEU A 41 4.31 -3.16 -1.03
C LEU A 41 3.32 -2.71 -2.11
N VAL A 42 2.41 -3.60 -2.49
CA VAL A 42 1.37 -3.28 -3.48
C VAL A 42 0.03 -3.14 -2.80
N THR A 43 -0.63 -2.01 -3.02
CA THR A 43 -1.91 -1.68 -2.38
C THR A 43 -2.79 -0.93 -3.35
N TYR A 44 -4.11 -1.01 -3.22
CA TYR A 44 -4.95 0.04 -3.78
C TYR A 44 -4.79 1.31 -2.93
N ALA A 45 -4.85 2.48 -3.55
CA ALA A 45 -4.67 3.74 -2.84
C ALA A 45 -5.62 3.84 -1.62
N LYS A 46 -5.07 4.30 -0.49
CA LYS A 46 -5.77 4.46 0.80
C LYS A 46 -6.03 3.18 1.61
N SER A 47 -5.53 2.02 1.18
CA SER A 47 -5.67 0.73 1.90
C SER A 47 -4.55 0.44 2.92
N GLY A 48 -4.03 1.47 3.61
CA GLY A 48 -3.00 1.27 4.65
C GLY A 48 -1.53 1.29 4.19
N THR A 49 -1.26 1.78 2.98
CA THR A 49 0.09 1.84 2.37
C THR A 49 1.13 2.47 3.31
N ILE A 50 0.86 3.67 3.82
CA ILE A 50 1.83 4.41 4.67
C ILE A 50 2.16 3.65 5.94
N TRP A 51 1.15 3.01 6.55
CA TRP A 51 1.33 2.22 7.76
C TRP A 51 2.21 1.01 7.49
N THR A 52 1.93 0.28 6.41
CA THR A 52 2.69 -0.91 6.01
C THR A 52 4.12 -0.57 5.59
N GLN A 53 4.34 0.55 4.87
CA GLN A 53 5.69 1.05 4.59
C GLN A 53 6.48 1.21 5.89
N ASN A 54 5.87 1.87 6.89
CA ASN A 54 6.56 2.14 8.16
C ASN A 54 6.87 0.86 8.94
N ILE A 55 5.99 -0.16 8.87
CA ILE A 55 6.24 -1.48 9.46
C ILE A 55 7.41 -2.17 8.77
N ILE A 56 7.36 -2.31 7.43
CA ILE A 56 8.41 -2.97 6.65
C ILE A 56 9.76 -2.30 6.87
N ILE A 57 9.82 -0.97 6.77
CA ILE A 57 11.05 -0.22 6.97
C ILE A 57 11.56 -0.41 8.40
N SER A 58 10.70 -0.34 9.41
CA SER A 58 11.12 -0.51 10.81
C SER A 58 11.61 -1.92 11.11
N ILE A 59 11.08 -2.95 10.44
CA ILE A 59 11.59 -4.32 10.55
C ILE A 59 13.00 -4.41 9.97
N LEU A 60 13.19 -3.90 8.75
CA LEU A 60 14.47 -4.02 8.05
C LEU A 60 15.56 -3.13 8.64
N GLU A 61 15.20 -1.98 9.23
CA GLU A 61 16.14 -1.14 10.00
C GLU A 61 16.73 -1.86 11.23
N GLN A 62 16.07 -2.91 11.73
CA GLN A 62 16.57 -3.69 12.86
C GLN A 62 17.44 -4.87 12.43
N ASP A 63 17.20 -5.39 11.23
CA ASP A 63 17.82 -6.62 10.72
C ASP A 63 18.98 -6.34 9.73
N THR A 64 19.00 -5.15 9.14
CA THR A 64 19.95 -4.79 8.08
C THR A 64 20.46 -3.36 8.22
N ASP A 65 21.63 -3.08 7.66
CA ASP A 65 22.17 -1.73 7.51
C ASP A 65 21.48 -0.99 6.35
N LEU A 66 20.18 -0.74 6.49
CA LEU A 66 19.44 0.02 5.48
C LEU A 66 20.05 1.42 5.30
N PRO A 67 20.17 1.93 4.06
CA PRO A 67 20.60 3.30 3.84
C PRO A 67 19.63 4.26 4.50
N ALA A 68 20.15 5.31 5.14
CA ALA A 68 19.33 6.33 5.76
C ALA A 68 18.79 7.30 4.69
N TYR A 69 17.50 7.19 4.38
CA TYR A 69 16.81 8.16 3.53
C TYR A 69 16.10 9.25 4.35
N PRO A 70 15.86 10.45 3.77
CA PRO A 70 15.21 11.56 4.47
C PRO A 70 13.78 11.27 4.95
N ASN A 71 13.08 10.35 4.28
CA ASN A 71 11.70 9.96 4.61
C ASN A 71 11.33 8.62 3.94
N ASN A 72 10.19 8.06 4.34
CA ASN A 72 9.72 6.75 3.88
C ASN A 72 9.41 6.73 2.37
N SER A 73 9.03 7.86 1.77
CA SER A 73 8.79 7.97 0.32
C SER A 73 10.09 7.83 -0.48
N ARG A 74 11.24 8.21 0.08
CA ARG A 74 12.56 7.99 -0.53
C ARG A 74 13.11 6.60 -0.23
N GLN A 75 12.87 6.08 0.97
CA GLN A 75 13.26 4.72 1.35
C GLN A 75 12.55 3.67 0.48
N MET A 76 11.22 3.78 0.35
CA MET A 76 10.36 2.82 -0.34
C MET A 76 9.46 3.56 -1.36
N PRO A 77 10.06 4.06 -2.47
CA PRO A 77 9.36 4.91 -3.43
C PRO A 77 8.22 4.21 -4.15
N TRP A 78 7.24 5.00 -4.60
CA TRP A 78 6.24 4.54 -5.56
C TRP A 78 6.89 4.36 -6.92
N LEU A 79 6.89 3.12 -7.40
CA LEU A 79 7.54 2.75 -8.65
C LEU A 79 6.93 3.51 -9.84
N GLU A 80 5.62 3.79 -9.82
CA GLU A 80 4.94 4.52 -10.89
C GLU A 80 5.20 6.03 -10.92
N CYS A 81 5.79 6.61 -9.87
CA CYS A 81 5.93 8.07 -9.73
C CYS A 81 7.30 8.62 -10.19
N GLY A 82 8.27 7.75 -10.49
CA GLY A 82 9.58 8.19 -11.03
C GLY A 82 10.28 9.30 -10.25
N VAL A 83 10.03 9.38 -8.94
CA VAL A 83 10.35 10.57 -8.16
C VAL A 83 11.87 10.76 -8.10
N GLY A 84 12.37 11.76 -8.82
CA GLY A 84 13.78 12.12 -8.85
C GLY A 84 14.64 11.38 -9.89
N ASN A 85 14.04 10.61 -10.82
CA ASN A 85 14.76 9.84 -11.84
C ASN A 85 15.93 9.02 -11.25
N GLU A 86 15.70 8.45 -10.07
CA GLU A 86 16.72 7.66 -9.38
C GLU A 86 16.97 6.36 -10.14
N ASP A 87 18.25 6.01 -10.30
CA ASP A 87 18.64 4.69 -10.77
C ASP A 87 18.52 3.69 -9.60
N TYR A 88 17.51 2.82 -9.67
CA TYR A 88 17.28 1.82 -8.62
C TYR A 88 18.23 0.62 -8.73
N SER A 89 18.99 0.47 -9.81
CA SER A 89 19.97 -0.61 -9.96
C SER A 89 21.18 -0.46 -9.03
N VAL A 90 21.48 0.78 -8.60
CA VAL A 90 22.60 1.08 -7.70
C VAL A 90 22.23 1.02 -6.22
N ARG A 91 20.95 0.79 -5.88
CA ARG A 91 20.52 0.66 -4.47
C ARG A 91 20.98 -0.68 -3.90
N PRO A 92 21.46 -0.71 -2.64
CA PRO A 92 21.80 -1.97 -2.00
C PRO A 92 20.54 -2.81 -1.75
N SER A 93 20.71 -4.12 -1.77
CA SER A 93 19.65 -5.08 -1.42
C SER A 93 19.44 -5.17 0.10
N PRO A 94 18.20 -5.41 0.58
CA PRO A 94 16.97 -5.51 -0.21
C PRO A 94 16.47 -4.14 -0.68
N ARG A 95 16.02 -4.04 -1.94
CA ARG A 95 15.42 -2.81 -2.48
C ARG A 95 13.93 -2.80 -2.16
N LEU A 96 13.42 -1.65 -1.72
CA LEU A 96 12.04 -1.50 -1.26
C LEU A 96 11.26 -0.66 -2.26
N PHE A 97 10.09 -1.15 -2.69
CA PHE A 97 9.23 -0.44 -3.62
C PHE A 97 7.78 -0.46 -3.16
N THR A 98 7.07 0.64 -3.38
CA THR A 98 5.61 0.71 -3.24
C THR A 98 4.98 0.78 -4.62
N SER A 99 3.78 0.24 -4.78
CA SER A 99 3.03 0.44 -6.01
C SER A 99 1.51 0.38 -5.81
N HIS A 100 0.79 1.09 -6.68
CA HIS A 100 -0.65 0.96 -6.87
C HIS A 100 -1.03 0.28 -8.20
N LEU A 101 -0.06 -0.27 -8.92
CA LEU A 101 -0.30 -0.94 -10.19
C LEU A 101 -0.80 -2.39 -9.99
N THR A 102 -1.59 -2.91 -10.94
CA THR A 102 -2.01 -4.31 -10.94
C THR A 102 -0.89 -5.20 -11.49
N PRO A 103 -0.90 -6.53 -11.31
CA PRO A 103 0.22 -7.37 -11.72
C PRO A 103 0.25 -7.63 -13.23
N THR A 104 -0.85 -7.39 -13.95
CA THR A 104 -0.78 -7.33 -15.44
C THR A 104 0.06 -6.13 -15.88
N LEU A 105 0.29 -5.21 -14.93
CA LEU A 105 0.86 -3.89 -15.09
C LEU A 105 2.11 -3.69 -14.20
N LEU A 106 2.67 -4.78 -13.65
CA LEU A 106 4.05 -4.87 -13.17
C LEU A 106 4.84 -5.84 -14.08
N PRO A 107 5.75 -5.34 -14.94
CA PRO A 107 5.93 -3.95 -15.31
C PRO A 107 5.14 -3.62 -16.58
N SER A 108 3.97 -3.00 -16.44
CA SER A 108 3.25 -2.28 -17.50
C SER A 108 2.07 -1.43 -16.97
N VAL A 109 2.31 -0.29 -16.28
CA VAL A 109 1.42 0.91 -16.31
C VAL A 109 0.00 0.81 -15.69
N GLY A 110 -0.25 1.33 -14.47
CA GLY A 110 -1.49 1.06 -13.71
C GLY A 110 -2.31 2.19 -13.07
N GLY A 111 -3.38 1.80 -12.35
CA GLY A 111 -4.41 2.65 -11.71
C GLY A 111 -5.83 2.39 -12.23
N SER A 112 -6.47 1.29 -11.80
CA SER A 112 -7.74 0.74 -12.33
C SER A 112 -8.85 0.70 -11.26
N SER A 113 -10.00 0.08 -11.54
CA SER A 113 -11.06 -0.15 -10.53
C SER A 113 -10.50 -0.90 -9.31
N TRP A 114 -10.90 -0.52 -8.09
CA TRP A 114 -10.54 -1.24 -6.85
C TRP A 114 -10.82 -2.74 -6.95
N PHE A 115 -11.97 -3.11 -7.52
CA PHE A 115 -12.35 -4.50 -7.72
C PHE A 115 -11.40 -5.25 -8.65
N ASP A 116 -10.96 -4.61 -9.73
CA ASP A 116 -10.09 -5.24 -10.73
C ASP A 116 -8.66 -5.35 -10.18
N HIS A 117 -8.19 -4.33 -9.46
CA HIS A 117 -6.92 -4.38 -8.74
C HIS A 117 -6.85 -5.56 -7.77
N ILE A 118 -7.87 -5.74 -6.92
CA ILE A 118 -7.93 -6.88 -5.99
C ILE A 118 -7.98 -8.20 -6.75
N ARG A 119 -8.86 -8.31 -7.76
CA ARG A 119 -9.05 -9.55 -8.52
C ARG A 119 -7.78 -10.00 -9.22
N GLU A 120 -7.08 -9.08 -9.88
CA GLU A 120 -5.85 -9.42 -10.60
C GLU A 120 -4.70 -9.84 -9.67
N TRP A 121 -4.52 -9.17 -8.53
CA TRP A 121 -3.50 -9.57 -7.55
C TRP A 121 -3.83 -10.90 -6.89
N HIS A 122 -5.09 -11.09 -6.50
CA HIS A 122 -5.52 -12.32 -5.88
C HIS A 122 -5.50 -13.52 -6.84
N SER A 123 -5.79 -13.34 -8.13
CA SER A 123 -5.73 -14.43 -9.12
C SER A 123 -4.30 -14.92 -9.39
N LYS A 124 -3.29 -14.07 -9.11
CA LYS A 124 -1.87 -14.41 -9.24
C LYS A 124 -1.18 -14.71 -7.90
N ARG A 125 -1.93 -14.80 -6.80
CA ARG A 125 -1.38 -15.02 -5.45
C ARG A 125 -0.51 -16.28 -5.33
N ASP A 126 -0.81 -17.31 -6.12
CA ASP A 126 -0.07 -18.58 -6.12
C ASP A 126 1.15 -18.57 -7.08
N GLN A 127 1.33 -17.51 -7.87
CA GLN A 127 2.42 -17.38 -8.85
C GLN A 127 3.65 -16.67 -8.28
N TYR A 128 3.46 -15.88 -7.22
CA TYR A 128 4.49 -15.07 -6.59
C TYR A 128 4.50 -15.30 -5.08
N ASN A 129 5.58 -14.90 -4.42
CA ASN A 129 5.63 -14.90 -2.96
C ASN A 129 4.84 -13.71 -2.39
N ILE A 130 3.50 -13.84 -2.35
CA ILE A 130 2.60 -12.76 -1.94
C ILE A 130 2.04 -13.05 -0.54
N LEU A 131 2.28 -12.11 0.38
CA LEU A 131 1.52 -11.99 1.63
C LEU A 131 0.33 -11.04 1.41
N PHE A 132 -0.88 -11.59 1.30
CA PHE A 132 -2.10 -10.80 1.15
C PHE A 132 -2.66 -10.40 2.52
N LEU A 133 -2.87 -9.10 2.76
CA LEU A 133 -3.38 -8.56 4.01
C LEU A 133 -4.46 -7.52 3.75
N THR A 134 -5.47 -7.48 4.62
CA THR A 134 -6.41 -6.35 4.70
C THR A 134 -5.99 -5.37 5.79
N TYR A 135 -6.38 -4.10 5.63
CA TYR A 135 -6.12 -3.07 6.64
C TYR A 135 -6.74 -3.45 7.99
N GLU A 136 -7.92 -4.07 7.96
CA GLU A 136 -8.70 -4.41 9.13
C GLU A 136 -8.11 -5.59 9.89
N GLU A 137 -7.55 -6.59 9.19
CA GLU A 137 -6.74 -7.63 9.84
C GLU A 137 -5.54 -7.01 10.55
N MET A 138 -4.83 -6.07 9.92
CA MET A 138 -3.70 -5.40 10.56
C MET A 138 -4.10 -4.66 11.84
N VAL A 139 -5.29 -4.03 11.86
CA VAL A 139 -5.83 -3.34 13.06
C VAL A 139 -6.30 -4.32 14.13
N LEU A 140 -7.13 -5.31 13.76
CA LEU A 140 -7.81 -6.20 14.70
C LEU A 140 -6.89 -7.23 15.33
N VAL A 141 -5.97 -7.76 14.53
CA VAL A 141 -4.99 -8.73 14.99
C VAL A 141 -3.92 -8.06 15.86
N ARG A 142 -3.97 -6.72 16.05
CA ARG A 142 -3.10 -5.89 16.90
C ARG A 142 -1.70 -6.51 16.98
N PHE A 143 -1.00 -6.54 15.85
CA PHE A 143 0.30 -7.20 15.73
C PHE A 143 0.32 -8.61 16.31
N ASN A 144 -0.27 -9.58 15.61
CA ASN A 144 0.32 -10.90 15.67
C ASN A 144 1.53 -10.85 14.73
N SER A 145 2.62 -10.37 15.30
CA SER A 145 3.98 -10.56 14.83
C SER A 145 4.21 -11.92 14.22
N ALA A 146 3.47 -12.97 14.60
CA ALA A 146 3.45 -14.26 13.92
C ALA A 146 3.28 -14.19 12.38
N GLY A 147 2.42 -13.33 11.83
CA GLY A 147 2.20 -13.28 10.37
C GLY A 147 3.40 -12.72 9.59
N LEU A 148 4.02 -11.65 10.11
CA LEU A 148 5.24 -11.07 9.54
C LEU A 148 6.51 -11.84 9.96
N MET A 149 6.57 -12.43 11.16
CA MET A 149 7.64 -13.34 11.60
C MET A 149 7.70 -14.58 10.71
N VAL A 150 6.54 -15.17 10.36
CA VAL A 150 6.48 -16.34 9.47
C VAL A 150 6.91 -15.99 8.05
N SER A 151 6.59 -14.79 7.53
CA SER A 151 7.06 -14.38 6.20
C SER A 151 8.52 -13.93 6.18
N SER A 152 9.01 -13.33 7.28
CA SER A 152 10.40 -12.88 7.41
C SER A 152 11.36 -14.00 7.81
N GLY A 153 10.87 -15.16 8.27
CA GLY A 153 11.70 -16.32 8.62
C GLY A 153 12.16 -16.39 10.07
N ASP A 154 11.30 -16.06 11.04
CA ASP A 154 11.57 -16.15 12.51
C ASP A 154 12.70 -15.24 13.05
N PHE A 155 13.18 -14.25 12.29
CA PHE A 155 14.35 -13.45 12.66
C PHE A 155 14.14 -12.39 13.76
N LEU A 156 12.90 -12.02 14.10
CA LEU A 156 12.64 -10.95 15.07
C LEU A 156 12.27 -11.49 16.46
N GLY A 157 13.05 -11.13 17.47
CA GLY A 157 12.73 -11.42 18.87
C GLY A 157 11.48 -10.65 19.36
N PRO A 158 10.74 -11.16 20.37
CA PRO A 158 9.51 -10.53 20.88
C PRO A 158 9.68 -9.06 21.31
N PHE A 159 10.83 -8.71 21.88
CA PHE A 159 11.13 -7.34 22.27
C PHE A 159 11.24 -6.39 21.07
N MET A 160 11.86 -6.83 19.97
CA MET A 160 11.98 -6.03 18.75
C MET A 160 10.61 -5.82 18.11
N VAL A 161 9.77 -6.86 18.14
CA VAL A 161 8.37 -6.77 17.73
C VAL A 161 7.65 -5.66 18.50
N ASP A 162 7.71 -5.66 19.84
CA ASP A 162 7.02 -4.67 20.66
C ASP A 162 7.46 -3.23 20.35
N GLN A 163 8.76 -3.03 20.10
CA GLN A 163 9.28 -1.73 19.69
C GLN A 163 8.72 -1.28 18.33
N ILE A 164 8.65 -2.20 17.37
CA ILE A 164 8.09 -1.92 16.04
C ILE A 164 6.59 -1.61 16.16
N VAL A 165 5.85 -2.40 16.96
CA VAL A 165 4.42 -2.15 17.25
C VAL A 165 4.22 -0.74 17.78
N GLU A 166 4.98 -0.37 18.81
CA GLU A 166 4.88 0.94 19.44
C GLU A 166 5.21 2.06 18.44
N LYS A 167 6.34 1.96 17.74
CA LYS A 167 6.79 2.95 16.75
C LYS A 167 5.77 3.17 15.64
N THR A 168 5.12 2.11 15.20
CA THR A 168 4.20 2.12 14.05
C THR A 168 2.75 2.36 14.45
N THR A 169 2.45 2.67 15.72
CA THR A 169 1.10 3.10 16.10
C THR A 169 0.68 4.34 15.32
N PHE A 170 -0.62 4.47 15.03
CA PHE A 170 -1.16 5.64 14.33
C PHE A 170 -0.78 6.97 15.01
N LYS A 171 -0.79 6.99 16.36
CA LYS A 171 -0.40 8.16 17.15
C LYS A 171 1.06 8.55 16.91
N ASN A 172 1.97 7.59 16.94
CA ASN A 172 3.40 7.85 16.79
C ASN A 172 3.73 8.24 15.34
N MET A 173 3.20 7.50 14.36
CA MET A 173 3.38 7.81 12.95
C MET A 173 2.84 9.19 12.56
N LYS A 174 1.74 9.65 13.17
CA LYS A 174 1.19 10.98 12.90
C LYS A 174 2.17 12.11 13.23
N ASN A 175 3.07 11.88 14.18
CA ASN A 175 4.07 12.85 14.61
C ASN A 175 5.47 12.60 14.03
N ASP A 176 5.69 11.47 13.34
CA ASP A 176 6.97 11.13 12.73
C ASP A 176 7.15 11.85 11.38
N PRO A 177 8.12 12.78 11.23
CA PRO A 177 8.33 13.49 9.98
C PRO A 177 8.74 12.60 8.80
N LYS A 178 9.29 11.40 9.05
CA LYS A 178 9.61 10.44 7.98
C LYS A 178 8.37 9.73 7.45
N ALA A 179 7.33 9.58 8.28
CA ALA A 179 6.18 8.73 8.00
C ALA A 179 4.84 9.48 7.87
N ASN A 180 4.75 10.74 8.29
CA ASN A 180 3.50 11.52 8.30
C ASN A 180 3.20 12.25 6.97
N TYR A 181 4.14 12.21 6.02
CA TYR A 181 4.05 12.82 4.69
C TYR A 181 3.77 14.33 4.69
N GLN A 182 4.03 15.03 5.79
CA GLN A 182 3.88 16.48 5.88
C GLN A 182 4.99 17.26 5.16
N PHE A 183 6.02 16.56 4.66
CA PHE A 183 7.07 17.12 3.81
C PHE A 183 6.62 17.38 2.37
N LEU A 184 5.46 16.86 1.94
CA LEU A 184 4.96 17.10 0.60
C LEU A 184 4.51 18.57 0.44
N PRO A 185 4.86 19.22 -0.68
CA PRO A 185 4.38 20.57 -0.98
C PRO A 185 2.85 20.64 -0.97
N LYS A 186 2.31 21.79 -0.52
CA LYS A 186 0.85 21.98 -0.39
C LYS A 186 0.13 22.00 -1.74
N GLU A 187 0.88 22.31 -2.80
CA GLU A 187 0.46 22.30 -4.19
C GLU A 187 0.20 20.86 -4.67
N ILE A 188 0.93 19.90 -4.11
CA ILE A 188 0.84 18.47 -4.43
C ILE A 188 -0.23 17.79 -3.55
N PHE A 189 -0.29 18.15 -2.26
CA PHE A 189 -1.29 17.58 -1.36
C PHE A 189 -1.74 18.58 -0.29
N LYS A 190 -3.05 18.73 -0.15
CA LYS A 190 -3.67 19.57 0.87
C LYS A 190 -4.36 18.71 1.93
N GLY A 191 -3.88 18.80 3.17
CA GLY A 191 -4.49 18.14 4.33
C GLY A 191 -3.53 17.24 5.09
N GLN A 192 -4.07 16.36 5.93
CA GLN A 192 -3.29 15.36 6.67
C GLN A 192 -3.35 14.00 5.96
N PHE A 193 -2.20 13.42 5.63
CA PHE A 193 -2.13 12.06 5.07
C PHE A 193 -2.68 11.03 6.06
N LEU A 194 -2.34 11.18 7.35
CA LEU A 194 -2.82 10.36 8.45
C LEU A 194 -4.02 11.01 9.15
N ARG A 195 -5.22 10.63 8.70
CA ARG A 195 -6.50 11.26 9.08
C ARG A 195 -7.08 10.75 10.40
N LYS A 196 -7.73 9.57 10.39
CA LYS A 196 -8.44 8.98 11.56
C LYS A 196 -7.91 7.61 12.00
N GLY A 197 -7.53 6.72 11.06
CA GLY A 197 -7.03 5.38 11.36
C GLY A 197 -8.04 4.49 12.11
N LYS A 198 -9.28 4.41 11.62
CA LYS A 198 -10.37 3.64 12.25
C LYS A 198 -11.15 2.84 11.21
N ILE A 199 -11.60 1.65 11.61
CA ILE A 199 -12.57 0.81 10.88
C ILE A 199 -13.98 1.37 11.11
N GLY A 200 -14.87 1.24 10.13
CA GLY A 200 -16.29 1.60 10.27
C GLY A 200 -16.64 3.08 10.06
N ASP A 201 -15.67 3.97 9.76
CA ASP A 201 -15.94 5.41 9.55
C ASP A 201 -16.85 5.67 8.32
N TRP A 202 -17.03 4.68 7.44
CA TRP A 202 -17.93 4.74 6.29
C TRP A 202 -19.39 4.99 6.69
N LYS A 203 -19.81 4.52 7.88
CA LYS A 203 -21.16 4.74 8.45
C LYS A 203 -21.50 6.22 8.66
N ASN A 204 -20.48 7.07 8.82
CA ASN A 204 -20.65 8.52 8.96
C ASN A 204 -20.78 9.24 7.61
N THR A 205 -20.63 8.52 6.49
CA THR A 205 -20.56 9.09 5.13
C THR A 205 -21.63 8.53 4.22
N PHE A 206 -21.88 7.22 4.28
CA PHE A 206 -22.83 6.55 3.40
C PHE A 206 -24.24 6.61 4.00
N THR A 207 -25.24 6.84 3.14
CA THR A 207 -26.63 6.50 3.47
C THR A 207 -26.81 4.98 3.43
N VAL A 208 -27.87 4.48 4.08
CA VAL A 208 -28.23 3.05 4.04
C VAL A 208 -28.34 2.54 2.59
N ALA A 209 -29.07 3.26 1.73
CA ALA A 209 -29.23 2.88 0.33
C ALA A 209 -27.91 2.87 -0.47
N GLN A 210 -26.95 3.77 -0.15
CA GLN A 210 -25.63 3.75 -0.76
C GLN A 210 -24.81 2.54 -0.29
N SER A 211 -24.93 2.17 0.98
CA SER A 211 -24.28 0.96 1.54
C SER A 211 -24.81 -0.29 0.87
N GLU A 212 -26.13 -0.47 0.84
CA GLU A 212 -26.77 -1.65 0.23
C GLU A 212 -26.40 -1.80 -1.26
N ARG A 213 -26.33 -0.67 -1.98
CA ARG A 213 -25.86 -0.68 -3.38
C ARG A 213 -24.40 -1.08 -3.50
N PHE A 214 -23.54 -0.62 -2.58
CA PHE A 214 -22.14 -1.02 -2.57
C PHE A 214 -22.00 -2.52 -2.28
N ASP A 215 -22.77 -3.05 -1.33
CA ASP A 215 -22.77 -4.49 -0.99
C ASP A 215 -23.18 -5.35 -2.18
N GLN A 216 -24.19 -4.92 -2.96
CA GLN A 216 -24.58 -5.60 -4.20
C GLN A 216 -23.45 -5.63 -5.23
N ILE A 217 -22.79 -4.49 -5.47
CA ILE A 217 -21.66 -4.41 -6.40
C ILE A 217 -20.48 -5.24 -5.89
N LEU A 218 -20.21 -5.24 -4.58
CA LEU A 218 -19.17 -6.04 -3.96
C LEU A 218 -19.41 -7.53 -4.20
N GLN A 219 -20.64 -7.99 -3.99
CA GLN A 219 -21.02 -9.38 -4.24
C GLN A 219 -20.94 -9.74 -5.73
N GLU A 220 -21.44 -8.88 -6.61
CA GLU A 220 -21.38 -9.08 -8.07
C GLU A 220 -19.94 -9.18 -8.56
N ARG A 221 -19.06 -8.33 -8.04
CA ARG A 221 -17.68 -8.23 -8.52
C ARG A 221 -16.79 -9.27 -7.83
N LEU A 222 -16.74 -9.34 -6.50
CA LEU A 222 -15.74 -10.12 -5.76
C LEU A 222 -16.33 -11.34 -5.02
N GLY A 223 -17.65 -11.57 -5.11
CA GLY A 223 -18.32 -12.61 -4.32
C GLY A 223 -17.91 -14.04 -4.66
N ASP A 224 -17.35 -14.27 -5.85
CA ASP A 224 -16.84 -15.56 -6.32
C ASP A 224 -15.45 -15.89 -5.76
N MET A 225 -14.73 -14.90 -5.22
CA MET A 225 -13.33 -15.07 -4.81
C MET A 225 -13.15 -15.60 -3.38
N GLY A 226 -14.23 -15.75 -2.61
CA GLY A 226 -14.17 -16.20 -1.22
C GLY A 226 -13.48 -15.22 -0.26
N LEU A 227 -13.28 -13.97 -0.69
CA LEU A 227 -12.68 -12.91 0.14
C LEU A 227 -13.63 -12.52 1.27
N LYS A 228 -13.08 -12.38 2.48
CA LYS A 228 -13.81 -11.88 3.65
C LYS A 228 -13.30 -10.49 3.99
N PHE A 229 -14.21 -9.53 3.96
CA PHE A 229 -13.91 -8.15 4.35
C PHE A 229 -14.52 -7.85 5.72
N ILE A 230 -13.75 -7.13 6.55
CA ILE A 230 -14.21 -6.71 7.86
C ILE A 230 -14.55 -5.22 7.76
N TRP A 231 -15.83 -4.90 7.70
CA TRP A 231 -16.27 -3.49 7.52
C TRP A 231 -16.48 -2.76 8.85
N ASP A 232 -16.57 -3.51 9.95
CA ASP A 232 -16.89 -3.04 11.29
C ASP A 232 -16.16 -3.85 12.37
N THR A 233 -15.91 -3.23 13.52
CA THR A 233 -15.27 -3.88 14.68
C THR A 233 -16.25 -4.64 15.58
N GLU A 234 -17.55 -4.51 15.34
CA GLU A 234 -18.56 -5.30 16.04
C GLU A 234 -18.58 -6.70 15.41
N LEU A 235 -17.97 -7.67 16.10
CA LEU A 235 -18.18 -9.08 15.78
C LEU A 235 -19.69 -9.37 15.86
N PRO A 236 -20.28 -10.16 14.94
CA PRO A 236 -21.65 -10.63 15.13
C PRO A 236 -21.74 -11.33 16.50
N PRO A 237 -22.84 -11.18 17.25
CA PRO A 237 -23.03 -11.95 18.47
C PRO A 237 -22.85 -13.43 18.13
N GLN A 238 -21.89 -14.08 18.79
CA GLN A 238 -21.73 -15.53 18.70
C GLN A 238 -23.05 -16.18 19.19
N PRO A 239 -23.51 -17.26 18.53
CA PRO A 239 -24.75 -17.95 18.90
C PRO A 239 -24.70 -18.51 20.33
#